data_AF-A0A847MSC0-F1
#
_entry.id   AF-A0A847MSC0-F1
#
_cell.length_a   1.000
_cell.length_b   1.000
_cell.length_c   1.000
_cell.angle_alpha   90.00
_cell.angle_beta   90.00
_cell.angle_gamma   90.00
#
_symmetry.space_group_name_H-M   'P 1'
#
loop_
_entity.id
_entity.type
_entity.pdbx_description
1 polymer ?
#
loop_
_entity_poly.entity_id
_entity_poly.type
_entity_poly.pdbx_seq_one_letter_code
_entity_poly.pdbx_strand_id
1 'polypeptide(L)'
;MGYSTTYIGQLKVEPPLNQAETAWLRAYCAADRGGADPYDVPLNPGADHLHTLDRPGALLLTVQDREGRYSIGRDWRPTVEGCHLTWVRAENSNDADRQIEYLIEHFLGPHARARHSERPEFAEFTFDHVVSGYAAGEGPDGRFTLIQVDRNEVCVRVLTAGIEDAFWGAASADEQIDQDG
;
A
#
# COMPACT_ATOMS: atom_id res chain seq x y z
N MET A 1 11.23 -19.75 12.83
CA MET A 1 11.25 -19.69 11.35
C MET A 1 10.29 -18.58 10.98
N GLY A 2 10.79 -17.48 10.40
CA GLY A 2 9.98 -16.31 10.12
C GLY A 2 9.07 -16.57 8.92
N TYR A 3 7.78 -16.29 9.10
CA TYR A 3 6.81 -16.33 8.01
C TYR A 3 6.81 -14.97 7.34
N SER A 4 7.23 -14.90 6.07
CA SER A 4 7.24 -13.64 5.31
C SER A 4 6.36 -13.77 4.07
N THR A 5 5.27 -13.00 4.04
CA THR A 5 4.50 -12.78 2.82
C THR A 5 5.31 -11.86 1.89
N THR A 6 5.50 -12.26 0.63
CA THR A 6 6.09 -11.39 -0.39
C THR A 6 5.02 -11.04 -1.42
N TYR A 7 4.75 -9.76 -1.60
CA TYR A 7 3.89 -9.28 -2.67
C TYR A 7 4.70 -8.98 -3.94
N ILE A 8 4.15 -9.39 -5.08
CA ILE A 8 4.56 -9.01 -6.43
C ILE A 8 3.52 -8.06 -7.03
N GLY A 9 3.95 -7.16 -7.91
CA GLY A 9 3.09 -6.13 -8.50
C GLY A 9 3.41 -4.74 -7.98
N GLN A 10 2.67 -3.75 -8.50
CA GLN A 10 2.85 -2.33 -8.19
C GLN A 10 1.49 -1.64 -8.27
N LEU A 11 1.30 -0.62 -7.44
CA LEU A 11 0.12 0.22 -7.48
C LEU A 11 0.53 1.57 -8.05
N LYS A 12 -0.05 1.95 -9.18
CA LYS A 12 0.19 3.23 -9.83
C LYS A 12 -0.46 4.37 -9.04
N VAL A 13 0.17 5.53 -9.05
CA VAL A 13 -0.33 6.78 -8.42
C VAL A 13 -0.46 7.83 -9.52
N GLU A 14 -1.66 8.39 -9.71
CA GLU A 14 -1.95 9.39 -10.74
C GLU A 14 -2.80 10.56 -10.21
N PRO A 15 -2.36 11.83 -10.37
CA PRO A 15 -1.05 12.24 -10.89
C PRO A 15 0.09 11.72 -10.00
N PRO A 16 1.33 11.60 -10.53
CA PRO A 16 2.49 11.24 -9.71
C PRO A 16 2.69 12.23 -8.56
N LEU A 17 3.18 11.73 -7.44
CA LEU A 17 3.53 12.57 -6.29
C LEU A 17 4.59 13.60 -6.68
N ASN A 18 4.47 14.81 -6.15
CA ASN A 18 5.49 15.83 -6.24
C ASN A 18 6.69 15.49 -5.34
N GLN A 19 7.75 16.30 -5.42
CA GLN A 19 8.99 16.04 -4.70
C GLN A 19 8.83 16.11 -3.17
N ALA A 20 8.04 17.06 -2.66
CA ALA A 20 7.80 17.22 -1.24
C ALA A 20 6.99 16.05 -0.68
N GLU A 21 5.89 15.68 -1.36
CA GLU A 21 5.07 14.52 -1.03
C GLU A 21 5.89 13.23 -1.03
N THR A 22 6.69 13.02 -2.09
CA THR A 22 7.52 11.82 -2.24
C THR A 22 8.58 11.74 -1.14
N ALA A 23 9.29 12.83 -0.86
CA ALA A 23 10.33 12.85 0.16
C ALA A 23 9.73 12.57 1.55
N TRP A 24 8.64 13.25 1.89
CA TRP A 24 7.98 13.11 3.18
C TRP A 24 7.36 11.73 3.36
N LEU A 25 6.58 11.23 2.40
CA LEU A 25 5.93 9.92 2.50
C LEU A 25 6.94 8.77 2.54
N ARG A 26 8.05 8.87 1.79
CA ARG A 26 9.12 7.88 1.87
C ARG A 26 9.80 7.87 3.23
N ALA A 27 10.00 9.03 3.84
CA ALA A 27 10.55 9.16 5.18
C ALA A 27 9.57 8.63 6.23
N TYR A 28 8.28 8.97 6.09
CA TYR A 28 7.19 8.50 6.94
C TYR A 28 7.05 6.98 6.93
N CYS A 29 7.06 6.35 5.75
CA CYS A 29 7.02 4.89 5.60
C CYS A 29 8.27 4.18 6.16
N ALA A 30 9.39 4.89 6.31
CA ALA A 30 10.65 4.34 6.81
C ALA A 30 10.85 4.55 8.33
N ALA A 31 10.16 5.51 8.93
CA ALA A 31 10.30 5.86 10.33
C ALA A 31 9.76 4.76 11.27
N ASP A 32 10.42 4.56 12.41
CA ASP A 32 9.92 3.69 13.47
C ASP A 32 9.05 4.51 14.43
N ARG A 33 7.75 4.25 14.43
CA ARG A 33 6.79 5.11 15.12
C ARG A 33 6.61 4.63 16.56
N GLY A 34 6.94 5.51 17.50
CA GLY A 34 6.67 5.34 18.94
C GLY A 34 6.38 6.66 19.67
N GLY A 35 6.20 7.75 18.91
CA GLY A 35 5.94 9.10 19.42
C GLY A 35 4.46 9.39 19.66
N ALA A 36 4.19 10.45 20.43
CA ALA A 36 2.82 10.91 20.72
C ALA A 36 2.15 11.63 19.52
N ASP A 37 2.94 12.01 18.52
CA ASP A 37 2.49 12.71 17.32
C ASP A 37 2.42 11.73 16.12
N PRO A 38 1.23 11.54 15.51
CA PRO A 38 1.05 10.60 14.40
C PRO A 38 1.76 11.01 13.10
N TYR A 39 2.21 12.26 12.97
CA TYR A 39 2.89 12.77 11.78
C TYR A 39 4.38 13.04 12.00
N ASP A 40 4.92 12.62 13.15
CA ASP A 40 6.34 12.82 13.44
C ASP A 40 7.20 12.01 12.46
N VAL A 41 8.03 12.72 11.71
CA VAL A 41 9.01 12.15 10.78
C VAL A 41 10.39 12.58 11.25
N PRO A 42 11.23 11.66 11.76
CA PRO A 42 12.55 12.01 12.24
C PRO A 42 13.40 12.58 11.10
N LEU A 43 14.27 13.54 11.43
CA LEU A 43 15.18 14.19 10.49
C LEU A 43 16.08 13.17 9.74
N ASN A 44 16.33 12.01 10.37
CA ASN A 44 17.02 10.89 9.75
C ASN A 44 16.27 9.56 10.02
N PRO A 45 15.30 9.18 9.18
CA PRO A 45 14.50 7.97 9.36
C PRO A 45 15.33 6.68 9.33
N GLY A 46 16.41 6.66 8.54
CA GLY A 46 17.30 5.51 8.45
C GLY A 46 18.09 5.26 9.74
N ALA A 47 18.56 6.34 10.39
CA ALA A 47 19.27 6.23 11.67
C ALA A 47 18.31 5.90 12.83
N ASP A 48 17.09 6.44 12.81
CA ASP A 48 16.08 6.18 13.84
C ASP A 48 15.66 4.70 13.88
N HIS A 49 15.57 4.06 12.70
CA HIS A 49 15.32 2.62 12.61
C HIS A 49 16.41 1.78 13.30
N LEU A 50 17.69 2.13 13.08
CA LEU A 50 18.82 1.44 13.73
C LEU A 50 18.80 1.62 15.25
N HIS A 51 18.49 2.83 15.73
CA HIS A 51 18.39 3.11 17.17
C HIS A 51 17.24 2.40 17.86
N THR A 52 16.15 2.11 17.13
CA THR A 52 14.99 1.40 17.71
C THR A 52 15.28 -0.09 17.87
N LEU A 53 16.00 -0.72 16.93
CA LEU A 53 16.43 -2.12 17.04
C LEU A 53 17.36 -2.38 18.24
N ASP A 54 18.14 -1.37 18.66
CA ASP A 54 19.05 -1.46 19.82
C ASP A 54 18.35 -1.28 21.18
N ARG A 55 17.05 -0.93 21.23
CA ARG A 55 16.33 -0.83 22.51
C ARG A 55 15.88 -2.20 23.01
N PRO A 56 16.29 -2.64 24.22
CA PRO A 56 15.72 -3.83 24.84
C PRO A 56 14.23 -3.60 25.10
N GLY A 57 13.38 -4.36 24.39
CA GLY A 57 11.91 -4.22 24.44
C GLY A 57 11.26 -3.67 23.16
N ALA A 58 12.01 -3.40 22.09
CA ALA A 58 11.50 -2.98 20.78
C ALA A 58 10.78 -4.10 19.99
N LEU A 59 10.04 -4.95 20.68
CA LEU A 59 9.08 -5.85 20.04
C LEU A 59 7.85 -5.02 19.65
N LEU A 60 7.67 -4.84 18.34
CA LEU A 60 6.40 -4.49 17.69
C LEU A 60 5.51 -3.57 18.53
N LEU A 61 5.97 -2.34 18.77
CA LEU A 61 5.12 -1.33 19.38
C LEU A 61 4.02 -1.00 18.37
N THR A 62 2.88 -1.63 18.61
CA THR A 62 1.59 -1.22 18.09
C THR A 62 1.29 0.15 18.68
N VAL A 63 1.68 1.21 17.96
CA VAL A 63 1.09 2.53 18.20
C VAL A 63 -0.38 2.41 17.84
N GLN A 64 -1.20 2.22 18.88
CA GLN A 64 -2.62 2.56 18.77
C GLN A 64 -2.68 4.07 18.57
N ASP A 65 -3.30 4.52 17.47
CA ASP A 65 -3.76 5.90 17.42
C ASP A 65 -4.78 6.15 18.55
N ARG A 66 -5.13 7.43 18.76
CA ARG A 66 -6.08 7.83 19.81
C ARG A 66 -7.48 7.23 19.60
N GLU A 67 -7.73 6.69 18.41
CA GLU A 67 -8.94 6.02 17.94
C GLU A 67 -8.85 4.48 18.01
N GLY A 68 -7.76 3.92 18.55
CA GLY A 68 -7.57 2.47 18.75
C GLY A 68 -7.15 1.69 17.50
N ARG A 69 -6.71 2.35 16.42
CA ARG A 69 -6.25 1.69 15.19
C ARG A 69 -4.78 1.31 15.31
N TYR A 70 -4.48 0.07 14.94
CA TYR A 70 -3.17 -0.57 15.04
C TYR A 70 -2.08 0.16 14.25
N SER A 71 -0.82 -0.02 14.65
CA SER A 71 0.33 0.54 13.96
C SER A 71 0.30 0.14 12.49
N ILE A 72 0.21 1.16 11.66
CA ILE A 72 -0.01 0.99 10.24
C ILE A 72 1.35 0.59 9.66
N GLY A 73 1.43 -0.60 9.07
CA GLY A 73 2.66 -1.29 8.67
C GLY A 73 3.65 -0.46 7.82
N ARG A 74 4.83 -1.04 7.57
CA ARG A 74 5.94 -0.42 6.80
C ARG A 74 6.03 -1.02 5.41
N ASP A 75 4.90 -1.49 4.90
CA ASP A 75 4.88 -2.55 3.89
C ASP A 75 4.85 -1.97 2.47
N TRP A 76 4.20 -0.82 2.31
CA TRP A 76 4.13 -0.03 1.09
C TRP A 76 4.89 1.28 1.21
N ARG A 77 5.62 1.64 0.15
CA ARG A 77 6.32 2.92 0.03
C ARG A 77 6.27 3.46 -1.41
N PRO A 78 6.12 4.79 -1.59
CA PRO A 78 6.27 5.40 -2.90
C PRO A 78 7.66 5.18 -3.53
N THR A 79 7.70 5.05 -4.86
CA THR A 79 8.94 5.08 -5.63
C THR A 79 9.62 6.45 -5.56
N VAL A 80 10.87 6.56 -6.03
CA VAL A 80 11.60 7.84 -6.00
C VAL A 80 10.95 8.86 -6.93
N GLU A 81 10.30 8.37 -7.98
CA GLU A 81 9.58 9.13 -8.99
C GLU A 81 8.13 9.45 -8.57
N GLY A 82 7.68 8.97 -7.41
CA GLY A 82 6.34 9.26 -6.89
C GLY A 82 5.17 8.62 -7.67
N CYS A 83 5.46 7.76 -8.64
CA CYS A 83 4.45 7.24 -9.58
C CYS A 83 3.90 5.85 -9.22
N HIS A 84 4.52 5.14 -8.27
CA HIS A 84 4.02 3.84 -7.80
C HIS A 84 4.21 3.65 -6.29
N LEU A 85 3.37 2.82 -5.68
CA LEU A 85 3.62 2.20 -4.37
C LEU A 85 4.23 0.82 -4.58
N THR A 86 5.27 0.52 -3.80
CA THR A 86 6.04 -0.72 -3.89
C THR A 86 6.14 -1.42 -2.55
N TRP A 87 6.10 -2.75 -2.59
CA TRP A 87 6.28 -3.60 -1.43
C TRP A 87 7.74 -3.54 -0.93
N VAL A 88 7.95 -3.21 0.36
CA VAL A 88 9.27 -3.02 0.96
C VAL A 88 9.73 -4.23 1.80
N ARG A 89 8.96 -5.34 1.79
CA ARG A 89 9.25 -6.58 2.54
C ARG A 89 9.44 -6.34 4.04
N ALA A 90 8.37 -5.86 4.69
CA ALA A 90 8.34 -5.85 6.16
C ALA A 90 8.13 -7.27 6.69
N GLU A 91 8.97 -7.68 7.65
CA GLU A 91 8.78 -8.93 8.37
C GLU A 91 7.45 -8.90 9.16
N ASN A 92 6.66 -9.98 9.07
CA ASN A 92 5.38 -10.14 9.76
C ASN A 92 4.27 -9.13 9.38
N SER A 93 4.25 -8.63 8.15
CA SER A 93 3.10 -7.82 7.67
C SER A 93 1.84 -8.67 7.55
N ASN A 94 0.86 -8.37 8.41
CA ASN A 94 -0.49 -8.96 8.37
C ASN A 94 -1.57 -7.99 7.87
N ASP A 95 -1.19 -6.74 7.55
CA ASP A 95 -2.12 -5.62 7.29
C ASP A 95 -1.76 -4.86 5.99
N ALA A 96 -1.22 -5.58 4.99
CA ALA A 96 -0.75 -5.00 3.73
C ALA A 96 -1.83 -4.20 2.99
N ASP A 97 -3.06 -4.71 2.95
CA ASP A 97 -4.24 -4.05 2.38
C ASP A 97 -4.65 -2.81 3.17
N ARG A 98 -4.73 -2.92 4.50
CA ARG A 98 -5.08 -1.79 5.39
C ARG A 98 -4.08 -0.65 5.32
N GLN A 99 -2.80 -0.94 5.10
CA GLN A 99 -1.82 0.11 4.92
C GLN A 99 -2.03 0.88 3.61
N ILE A 100 -2.44 0.20 2.53
CA ILE A 100 -2.81 0.87 1.27
C ILE A 100 -4.02 1.77 1.50
N GLU A 101 -5.08 1.25 2.12
CA GLU A 101 -6.27 2.02 2.49
C GLU A 101 -5.90 3.26 3.31
N TYR A 102 -5.03 3.09 4.30
CA TYR A 102 -4.57 4.20 5.12
C TYR A 102 -3.80 5.25 4.31
N LEU A 103 -2.83 4.86 3.47
CA LEU A 103 -2.09 5.81 2.64
C LEU A 103 -3.06 6.63 1.76
N ILE A 104 -4.05 5.94 1.17
CA ILE A 104 -5.09 6.56 0.35
C ILE A 104 -5.94 7.54 1.17
N GLU A 105 -6.56 7.08 2.25
CA GLU A 105 -7.47 7.88 3.08
C GLU A 105 -6.77 9.02 3.82
N HIS A 106 -5.48 8.91 4.07
CA HIS A 106 -4.79 9.82 4.97
C HIS A 106 -3.92 10.84 4.23
N PHE A 107 -3.30 10.45 3.11
CA PHE A 107 -2.31 11.28 2.42
C PHE A 107 -2.52 11.46 0.92
N LEU A 108 -3.13 10.49 0.23
CA LEU A 108 -3.12 10.50 -1.23
C LEU A 108 -4.42 11.03 -1.85
N GLY A 109 -5.57 10.56 -1.37
CA GLY A 109 -6.84 10.81 -2.02
C GLY A 109 -7.39 12.24 -1.86
N PRO A 110 -8.39 12.63 -2.68
CA PRO A 110 -9.06 13.95 -2.65
C PRO A 110 -9.63 14.36 -1.29
N HIS A 111 -9.91 13.36 -0.45
CA HIS A 111 -10.48 13.50 0.89
C HIS A 111 -9.48 13.08 1.99
N ALA A 112 -8.19 13.13 1.68
CA ALA A 112 -7.12 12.78 2.60
C ALA A 112 -7.22 13.56 3.92
N ARG A 113 -7.17 12.86 5.05
CA ARG A 113 -7.33 13.46 6.38
C ARG A 113 -6.24 14.49 6.71
N ALA A 114 -5.00 14.25 6.28
CA ALA A 114 -3.87 15.14 6.56
C ALA A 114 -4.07 16.54 5.97
N ARG A 115 -4.90 16.68 4.92
CA ARG A 115 -5.32 17.97 4.35
C ARG A 115 -5.92 18.93 5.37
N HIS A 116 -6.56 18.41 6.42
CA HIS A 116 -7.22 19.19 7.46
C HIS A 116 -6.37 19.42 8.72
N SER A 117 -5.11 18.98 8.74
CA SER A 117 -4.26 19.05 9.92
C SER A 117 -3.57 20.41 10.14
N GLU A 118 -3.66 21.32 9.16
CA GLU A 118 -3.01 22.65 9.16
C GLU A 118 -1.49 22.62 9.39
N ARG A 119 -0.84 21.46 9.20
CA ARG A 119 0.60 21.31 9.42
C ARG A 119 1.42 21.91 8.29
N PRO A 120 2.54 22.59 8.60
CA PRO A 120 3.42 23.17 7.59
C PRO A 120 4.05 22.10 6.68
N GLU A 121 4.29 20.89 7.21
CA GLU A 121 4.81 19.72 6.48
C GLU A 121 3.97 19.39 5.23
N PHE A 122 2.68 19.70 5.27
CA PHE A 122 1.71 19.36 4.21
C PHE A 122 1.34 20.56 3.33
N ALA A 123 2.02 21.69 3.47
CA ALA A 123 1.73 22.89 2.69
C ALA A 123 1.85 22.67 1.17
N GLU A 124 2.73 21.75 0.76
CA GLU A 124 2.97 21.39 -0.65
C GLU A 124 2.21 20.14 -1.11
N PHE A 125 1.42 19.51 -0.23
CA PHE A 125 0.62 18.34 -0.61
C PHE A 125 -0.61 18.76 -1.41
N THR A 126 -0.83 18.07 -2.52
CA THR A 126 -1.90 18.28 -3.49
C THR A 126 -3.15 17.48 -3.13
N PHE A 127 -2.98 16.30 -2.54
CA PHE A 127 -4.06 15.43 -2.10
C PHE A 127 -5.07 15.11 -3.20
N ASP A 128 -4.65 14.98 -4.46
CA ASP A 128 -5.55 14.71 -5.60
C ASP A 128 -5.22 13.40 -6.32
N HIS A 129 -4.47 12.52 -5.66
CA HIS A 129 -3.96 11.30 -6.24
C HIS A 129 -4.99 10.17 -6.26
N VAL A 130 -4.92 9.39 -7.33
CA VAL A 130 -5.69 8.19 -7.58
C VAL A 130 -4.72 7.02 -7.65
N VAL A 131 -4.92 6.05 -6.77
CA VAL A 131 -4.16 4.82 -6.72
C VAL A 131 -4.91 3.74 -7.47
N SER A 132 -4.23 2.98 -8.33
CA SER A 132 -4.81 1.85 -9.05
C SER A 132 -3.75 0.80 -9.40
N GLY A 133 -4.13 -0.48 -9.39
CA GLY A 133 -3.23 -1.56 -9.76
C GLY A 133 -3.49 -2.84 -9.00
N TYR A 134 -2.51 -3.74 -9.03
CA TYR A 134 -2.63 -5.06 -8.46
C TYR A 134 -1.35 -5.43 -7.70
N ALA A 135 -1.54 -6.15 -6.60
CA ALA A 135 -0.48 -6.82 -5.89
C ALA A 135 -0.94 -8.22 -5.49
N ALA A 136 -0.12 -9.23 -5.74
CA ALA A 136 -0.41 -10.61 -5.36
C ALA A 136 0.67 -11.13 -4.41
N GLY A 137 0.30 -11.88 -3.39
CA GLY A 137 1.25 -12.46 -2.43
C GLY A 137 0.80 -13.82 -1.94
N GLU A 138 1.77 -14.63 -1.51
CA GLU A 138 1.52 -15.92 -0.88
C GLU A 138 1.63 -15.77 0.64
N GLY A 139 0.55 -16.11 1.34
CA GLY A 139 0.50 -16.08 2.80
C GLY A 139 1.18 -17.29 3.46
N PRO A 140 1.36 -17.26 4.78
CA PRO A 140 2.01 -18.33 5.54
C PRO A 140 1.27 -19.67 5.52
N ASP A 141 -0.01 -19.64 5.20
CA ASP A 141 -0.89 -20.81 5.06
C ASP A 141 -0.89 -21.37 3.62
N GLY A 142 -0.05 -20.84 2.73
CA GLY A 142 0.05 -21.22 1.32
C GLY A 142 -1.09 -20.69 0.44
N ARG A 143 -1.97 -19.83 0.98
CA ARG A 143 -3.01 -19.19 0.17
C ARG A 143 -2.44 -17.99 -0.58
N PHE A 144 -2.81 -17.88 -1.84
CA PHE A 144 -2.52 -16.69 -2.63
C PHE A 144 -3.59 -15.63 -2.39
N THR A 145 -3.17 -14.39 -2.18
CA THR A 145 -4.05 -13.23 -2.02
C THR A 145 -3.76 -12.24 -3.14
N LEU A 146 -4.81 -11.74 -3.77
CA LEU A 146 -4.77 -10.62 -4.70
C LEU A 146 -5.37 -9.39 -4.03
N ILE A 147 -4.57 -8.34 -3.92
CA ILE A 147 -5.00 -6.99 -3.61
C ILE A 147 -5.19 -6.28 -4.96
N GLN A 148 -6.42 -5.87 -5.23
CA GLN A 148 -6.77 -5.00 -6.35
C GLN A 148 -7.07 -3.62 -5.77
N VAL A 149 -6.53 -2.58 -6.39
CA VAL A 149 -6.94 -1.20 -6.15
C VAL A 149 -7.54 -0.66 -7.43
N ASP A 150 -8.80 -0.25 -7.39
CA ASP A 150 -9.47 0.44 -8.49
C ASP A 150 -9.85 1.84 -8.02
N ARG A 151 -9.16 2.86 -8.55
CA ARG A 151 -9.40 4.28 -8.25
C ARG A 151 -9.65 4.56 -6.76
N ASN A 152 -8.64 4.26 -5.93
CA ASN A 152 -8.66 4.41 -4.47
C ASN A 152 -9.53 3.40 -3.69
N GLU A 153 -10.25 2.49 -4.36
CA GLU A 153 -11.00 1.42 -3.70
C GLU A 153 -10.16 0.14 -3.61
N VAL A 154 -9.91 -0.34 -2.39
CA VAL A 154 -9.11 -1.55 -2.13
C VAL A 154 -10.03 -2.75 -2.03
N CYS A 155 -9.73 -3.81 -2.78
CA CYS A 155 -10.44 -5.08 -2.76
C CYS A 155 -9.43 -6.23 -2.59
N VAL A 156 -9.66 -7.07 -1.59
CA VAL A 156 -8.81 -8.22 -1.30
C VAL A 156 -9.56 -9.51 -1.62
N ARG A 157 -8.90 -10.40 -2.36
CA ARG A 157 -9.46 -11.70 -2.74
C ARG A 157 -8.44 -12.80 -2.48
N VAL A 158 -8.90 -13.89 -1.89
CA VAL A 158 -8.12 -15.13 -1.86
C VAL A 158 -8.26 -15.80 -3.21
N LEU A 159 -7.14 -16.05 -3.88
CA LEU A 159 -7.08 -16.80 -5.12
C LEU A 159 -7.15 -18.29 -4.80
N THR A 160 -8.04 -18.98 -5.49
CA THR A 160 -8.09 -20.44 -5.51
C THR A 160 -7.53 -20.93 -6.83
N ALA A 161 -6.90 -22.11 -6.84
CA ALA A 161 -6.49 -22.74 -8.09
C ALA A 161 -7.68 -22.81 -9.05
N GLY A 162 -7.47 -22.40 -10.30
CA GLY A 162 -8.46 -22.61 -11.34
C GLY A 162 -8.70 -24.11 -11.50
N ILE A 163 -9.96 -24.52 -11.54
CA ILE A 163 -10.33 -25.83 -12.05
C ILE A 163 -10.31 -25.68 -13.57
N GLU A 164 -9.56 -26.51 -14.30
CA GLU A 164 -9.31 -26.42 -15.75
C GLU A 164 -10.57 -26.47 -16.65
N ASP A 165 -11.78 -26.55 -16.09
CA ASP A 165 -13.01 -26.73 -16.86
C ASP A 165 -13.73 -25.43 -17.29
N ALA A 166 -13.13 -24.26 -17.05
CA ALA A 166 -13.72 -22.98 -17.44
C ALA A 166 -12.92 -22.26 -18.53
N PHE A 167 -13.24 -22.61 -19.78
CA PHE A 167 -13.48 -21.62 -20.84
C PHE A 167 -12.36 -20.59 -21.10
N TRP A 168 -11.25 -21.03 -21.68
CA TRP A 168 -10.67 -20.24 -22.78
C TRP A 168 -11.59 -20.44 -23.98
N GLY A 169 -12.73 -19.76 -23.97
CA GLY A 169 -13.66 -19.75 -25.09
C GLY A 169 -12.88 -19.34 -26.33
N ALA A 170 -12.67 -20.31 -27.23
CA ALA A 170 -12.23 -20.04 -28.58
C ALA A 170 -13.14 -18.93 -29.12
N ALA A 171 -12.55 -17.78 -29.46
CA ALA A 171 -13.24 -16.76 -30.22
C ALA A 171 -13.92 -17.48 -31.39
N SER A 172 -15.25 -17.41 -31.42
CA SER A 172 -16.07 -18.07 -32.41
C SER A 172 -15.80 -17.41 -33.75
N ALA A 173 -14.81 -17.92 -34.47
CA ALA A 173 -14.64 -17.70 -35.89
C ALA A 173 -15.62 -18.65 -36.60
N ASP A 174 -16.90 -18.29 -36.54
CA ASP A 174 -17.94 -18.82 -37.43
C ASP A 174 -18.86 -17.64 -37.78
N GLU A 175 -18.31 -16.71 -38.55
CA GLU A 175 -19.11 -15.83 -39.39
C GLU A 175 -19.08 -16.44 -40.79
N GLN A 176 -19.98 -17.40 -41.02
CA GLN A 176 -20.23 -17.95 -42.34
C GLN A 176 -21.69 -17.66 -42.76
N ILE A 177 -21.81 -16.63 -43.59
CA ILE A 177 -22.56 -16.56 -44.85
C ILE A 177 -24.10 -16.69 -44.81
N ASP A 178 -24.73 -15.64 -45.35
CA ASP A 178 -26.04 -15.49 -46.02
C ASP A 178 -27.32 -15.90 -45.29
N GLN A 179 -28.27 -14.95 -45.19
CA GLN A 179 -29.63 -15.08 -45.76
C GLN A 179 -30.20 -13.71 -46.21
N ASP A 180 -30.29 -13.56 -47.53
CA ASP A 180 -31.35 -12.96 -48.36
C ASP A 180 -32.10 -11.68 -47.96
N GLY A 181 -32.02 -10.71 -48.89
CA GLY A 181 -32.91 -9.56 -49.06
C GLY A 181 -32.56 -8.75 -50.31
#